data_AF-A0A318SGP2-F1
#
_entry.id   AF-A0A318SGP2-F1
#
_cell.length_a   1.000
_cell.length_b   1.000
_cell.length_c   1.000
_cell.angle_alpha   90.00
_cell.angle_beta   90.00
_cell.angle_gamma   90.00
#
_symmetry.space_group_name_H-M   'P 1'
#
loop_
_entity.id
_entity.type
_entity.pdbx_description
1 polymer ?
#
loop_
_entity_poly.entity_id
_entity_poly.type
_entity_poly.pdbx_seq_one_letter_code
_entity_poly.pdbx_strand_id
1 'polypeptide(L)'
;MLRFVFFLSAVFYLVVGGALYFLPATGVAGITFSPAWLPRLAGAVLVAWGLQLAVSSSRPSVGFVTGLVAGNLLVAATLVPAVLSGAPLFGDLPLLAPLVVAGLLAVLAVLAVVLPKERTRL
;
A
#
# COMPACT_ATOMS: atom_id res chain seq x y z
N MET A 1 10.98 3.96 16.60
CA MET A 1 10.12 2.84 16.14
C MET A 1 9.08 3.29 15.12
N LEU A 2 8.32 4.36 15.36
CA LEU A 2 7.30 4.84 14.41
C LEU A 2 7.88 5.17 13.01
N ARG A 3 9.09 5.76 12.96
CA ARG A 3 9.82 6.02 11.70
C ARG A 3 10.00 4.76 10.84
N PHE A 4 10.25 3.61 11.47
CA PHE A 4 10.41 2.34 10.77
C PHE A 4 9.09 1.85 10.17
N VAL A 5 7.97 2.01 10.88
CA VAL A 5 6.63 1.66 10.36
C VAL A 5 6.28 2.51 9.13
N PHE A 6 6.62 3.80 9.16
CA PHE A 6 6.49 4.69 8.01
C PHE A 6 7.38 4.26 6.85
N PHE A 7 8.65 3.97 7.12
CA PHE A 7 9.59 3.53 6.10
C PHE A 7 9.16 2.22 5.44
N LEU A 8 8.76 1.22 6.22
CA LEU A 8 8.35 -0.08 5.68
C LEU A 8 7.07 0.03 4.84
N SER A 9 6.09 0.82 5.30
CA SER A 9 4.88 1.11 4.53
C SER A 9 5.23 1.87 3.25
N ALA A 10 6.14 2.85 3.30
CA ALA A 10 6.61 3.58 2.14
C ALA A 10 7.25 2.66 1.09
N VAL A 11 8.16 1.78 1.51
CA VAL A 11 8.80 0.80 0.62
C VAL A 11 7.76 -0.10 -0.05
N PHE A 12 6.79 -0.60 0.72
CA PHE A 12 5.69 -1.40 0.17
C PHE A 12 4.93 -0.65 -0.92
N TYR A 13 4.48 0.58 -0.65
CA TYR A 13 3.71 1.38 -1.60
C TYR A 13 4.52 1.78 -2.85
N LEU A 14 5.81 2.06 -2.69
CA LEU A 14 6.70 2.36 -3.82
C LEU A 14 6.89 1.14 -4.73
N VAL A 15 7.11 -0.04 -4.15
CA VAL A 15 7.30 -1.28 -4.92
C VAL A 15 6.01 -1.66 -5.66
N VAL A 16 4.88 -1.70 -4.94
CA VAL A 16 3.58 -2.06 -5.54
C VAL A 16 3.14 -1.00 -6.56
N GLY A 17 3.27 0.28 -6.21
CA GLY A 17 2.92 1.37 -7.10
C GLY A 17 3.78 1.40 -8.36
N GLY A 18 5.09 1.17 -8.22
CA GLY A 18 6.01 1.05 -9.35
C GLY A 18 5.67 -0.13 -10.26
N ALA A 19 5.38 -1.29 -9.69
CA ALA A 19 4.97 -2.47 -10.45
C ALA A 19 3.68 -2.22 -11.27
N LEU A 20 2.69 -1.55 -10.67
CA LEU A 20 1.44 -1.19 -11.37
C LEU A 20 1.66 -0.12 -12.44
N TYR A 21 2.54 0.84 -12.20
CA TYR A 21 2.87 1.89 -13.16
C TYR A 21 3.59 1.35 -14.41
N PHE A 22 4.53 0.43 -14.22
CA PHE A 22 5.31 -0.16 -15.32
C PHE A 22 4.70 -1.45 -15.89
N LEU A 23 3.45 -1.78 -15.55
CA LEU A 23 2.80 -2.99 -16.02
C LEU A 23 2.76 -3.03 -17.57
N PRO A 24 3.31 -4.09 -18.21
CA PRO A 24 3.37 -4.19 -19.67
C PRO A 24 1.97 -4.22 -20.29
N ALA A 25 1.74 -3.41 -21.33
CA ALA A 25 0.47 -3.37 -22.04
C ALA A 25 0.22 -4.60 -22.95
N THR A 26 1.22 -5.48 -23.10
CA THR A 26 1.26 -6.61 -24.04
C THR A 26 0.33 -7.78 -23.67
N GLY A 27 -0.34 -7.74 -22.51
CA GLY A 27 -1.33 -8.75 -22.09
C GLY A 27 -2.79 -8.38 -22.35
N VAL A 28 -3.10 -7.21 -22.93
CA VAL A 28 -4.48 -6.74 -23.13
C VAL A 28 -4.90 -6.85 -24.59
N ALA A 29 -4.83 -8.07 -25.13
CA ALA A 29 -5.39 -8.39 -26.43
C ALA A 29 -6.90 -8.58 -26.28
N GLY A 30 -7.69 -7.58 -26.71
CA GLY A 30 -9.15 -7.77 -26.89
C GLY A 30 -10.06 -6.59 -26.59
N ILE A 31 -9.55 -5.46 -26.10
CA ILE A 31 -10.38 -4.26 -25.87
C ILE A 31 -9.66 -3.06 -26.48
N THR A 32 -10.27 -2.43 -27.49
CA THR A 32 -9.84 -1.18 -28.15
C THR A 32 -9.69 0.01 -27.19
N PHE A 33 -10.18 -0.13 -25.96
CA PHE A 33 -9.96 0.72 -24.79
C PHE A 33 -9.38 -0.07 -23.61
N SER A 34 -8.30 -0.83 -23.80
CA SER A 34 -7.52 -1.39 -22.69
C SER A 34 -7.22 -0.27 -21.68
N PRO A 35 -7.76 -0.32 -20.44
CA PRO A 35 -7.56 0.75 -19.47
C PRO A 35 -6.21 0.56 -18.81
N ALA A 36 -5.12 0.41 -19.57
CA ALA A 36 -3.76 0.41 -19.03
C ALA A 36 -3.43 1.72 -18.30
N TRP A 37 -4.23 2.78 -18.53
CA TRP A 37 -4.19 4.01 -17.75
C TRP A 37 -4.65 3.82 -16.29
N LEU A 38 -5.57 2.88 -16.01
CA LEU A 38 -6.10 2.65 -14.66
C LEU A 38 -5.05 2.04 -13.71
N PRO A 39 -4.34 0.94 -14.05
CA PRO A 39 -3.26 0.44 -13.21
C PRO A 39 -2.11 1.45 -13.15
N ARG A 40 -1.86 2.22 -14.22
CA ARG A 40 -0.86 3.32 -14.18
C ARG A 40 -1.24 4.43 -13.21
N LEU A 41 -2.49 4.87 -13.23
CA LEU A 41 -2.98 5.91 -12.33
C LEU A 41 -2.95 5.41 -10.88
N ALA A 42 -3.46 4.20 -10.62
CA ALA A 42 -3.38 3.57 -9.31
C ALA A 42 -1.92 3.44 -8.84
N GLY A 43 -1.02 3.01 -9.74
CA GLY A 43 0.41 2.93 -9.49
C GLY A 43 1.02 4.28 -9.12
N ALA A 44 0.73 5.33 -9.89
CA ALA A 44 1.21 6.69 -9.63
C ALA A 44 0.71 7.23 -8.28
N VAL A 45 -0.56 6.99 -7.93
CA VAL A 45 -1.14 7.37 -6.63
C VAL A 45 -0.43 6.65 -5.49
N LEU A 46 -0.20 5.35 -5.62
CA LEU A 46 0.52 4.56 -4.59
C LEU A 46 1.98 4.99 -4.46
N VAL A 47 2.67 5.30 -5.58
CA VAL A 47 4.04 5.84 -5.55
C VAL A 47 4.07 7.19 -4.84
N ALA A 48 3.16 8.11 -5.19
CA ALA A 48 3.06 9.42 -4.54
C ALA A 48 2.79 9.28 -3.04
N TRP A 49 1.90 8.35 -2.66
CA TRP A 49 1.63 8.03 -1.26
C TRP A 49 2.86 7.46 -0.54
N GLY A 50 3.58 6.53 -1.17
CA GLY A 50 4.82 5.96 -0.65
C GLY A 50 5.91 7.01 -0.44
N LEU A 51 6.10 7.92 -1.40
CA LEU A 51 7.02 9.06 -1.28
C LEU A 51 6.63 9.97 -0.10
N GLN A 52 5.34 10.29 0.02
CA GLN A 52 4.84 11.11 1.14
C GLN A 52 5.13 10.43 2.50
N LEU A 53 4.94 9.12 2.60
CA LEU A 53 5.25 8.35 3.82
C LEU A 53 6.75 8.32 4.10
N ALA A 54 7.59 8.17 3.07
CA ALA A 54 9.05 8.21 3.20
C ALA A 54 9.52 9.55 3.76
N VAL A 55 9.00 10.67 3.22
CA VAL A 55 9.31 12.02 3.73
C VAL A 55 8.78 12.20 5.16
N SER A 56 7.57 11.75 5.43
CA SER A 56 6.91 11.84 6.75
C SER A 56 7.58 11.00 7.83
N SER A 57 8.40 10.00 7.46
CA SER A 57 9.19 9.19 8.40
C SER A 57 10.19 10.03 9.21
N SER A 58 10.64 11.16 8.66
CA SER A 58 11.59 12.07 9.33
C SER A 58 10.96 12.79 10.52
N ARG A 59 9.68 13.18 10.43
CA ARG A 59 8.92 13.88 11.49
C ARG A 59 7.48 13.38 11.51
N PRO A 60 7.20 12.26 12.19
CA PRO A 60 5.85 11.70 12.26
C PRO A 60 4.91 12.66 13.00
N SER A 61 3.85 13.12 12.35
CA SER A 61 2.80 13.95 12.94
C SER A 61 1.52 13.13 13.13
N VAL A 62 0.59 13.62 13.96
CA VAL A 62 -0.71 12.94 14.14
C VAL A 62 -1.44 12.75 12.81
N GLY A 63 -1.44 13.78 11.94
CA GLY A 63 -2.09 13.71 10.63
C GLY A 63 -1.44 12.70 9.68
N PHE A 64 -0.11 12.56 9.74
CA PHE A 64 0.59 11.55 8.93
C PHE A 64 0.34 10.13 9.46
N VAL A 65 0.22 9.95 10.78
CA VAL A 65 -0.11 8.66 11.39
C VAL A 65 -1.52 8.24 11.00
N THR A 66 -2.50 9.14 11.06
CA THR A 66 -3.88 8.82 10.64
C THR A 66 -3.93 8.47 9.16
N GLY A 67 -3.18 9.18 8.32
CA GLY A 67 -3.05 8.85 6.90
C GLY A 67 -2.49 7.44 6.69
N LEU A 68 -1.33 7.12 7.30
CA LEU A 68 -0.71 5.80 7.22
C LEU A 68 -1.67 4.68 7.67
N VAL A 69 -2.33 4.85 8.81
CA VAL A 69 -3.28 3.86 9.35
C VAL A 69 -4.45 3.67 8.38
N ALA A 70 -5.07 4.76 7.92
CA ALA A 70 -6.19 4.69 6.99
C ALA A 70 -5.79 4.01 5.68
N GLY A 71 -4.64 4.39 5.10
CA GLY A 71 -4.14 3.80 3.86
C GLY A 71 -3.86 2.30 3.98
N ASN A 72 -3.16 1.89 5.04
CA ASN A 72 -2.82 0.49 5.28
C ASN A 72 -4.08 -0.36 5.49
N LEU A 73 -5.03 0.14 6.31
CA LEU A 73 -6.29 -0.57 6.56
C LEU A 73 -7.19 -0.61 5.33
N LEU A 74 -7.23 0.45 4.52
CA LEU A 74 -8.01 0.47 3.28
C LEU A 74 -7.49 -0.59 2.30
N VAL A 75 -6.17 -0.68 2.11
CA VAL A 75 -5.58 -1.70 1.23
C VAL A 75 -5.76 -3.11 1.79
N ALA A 76 -5.63 -3.30 3.10
CA ALA A 76 -5.94 -4.58 3.72
C ALA A 76 -7.42 -4.96 3.50
N ALA A 77 -8.33 -4.00 3.65
CA ALA A 77 -9.76 -4.19 3.47
C ALA A 77 -10.17 -4.45 2.01
N THR A 78 -9.40 -4.00 1.02
CA THR A 78 -9.66 -4.36 -0.40
C THR A 78 -9.07 -5.71 -0.77
N LEU A 79 -7.94 -6.11 -0.18
CA LEU A 79 -7.30 -7.39 -0.45
C LEU A 79 -8.11 -8.58 0.08
N VAL A 80 -8.67 -8.50 1.30
CA VAL A 80 -9.37 -9.64 1.90
C VAL A 80 -10.58 -10.11 1.07
N PRO A 81 -11.53 -9.24 0.66
CA PRO A 81 -12.67 -9.66 -0.17
C PRO A 81 -12.24 -10.20 -1.53
N ALA A 82 -11.19 -9.62 -2.12
CA ALA A 82 -10.69 -10.05 -3.41
C ALA A 82 -10.03 -11.44 -3.36
N VAL A 83 -9.43 -11.81 -2.21
CA VAL A 83 -8.93 -13.17 -1.97
C VAL A 83 -10.10 -14.14 -1.76
N LEU A 84 -11.10 -13.75 -0.96
CA LEU A 84 -12.26 -14.58 -0.67
C LEU A 84 -13.16 -14.83 -1.89
N SER A 85 -13.16 -13.92 -2.87
CA SER A 85 -13.90 -14.10 -4.12
C SER A 85 -13.25 -15.12 -5.07
N GLY A 86 -12.06 -15.64 -4.75
CA GLY A 86 -11.32 -16.56 -5.61
C GLY A 86 -10.76 -15.89 -6.86
N ALA A 87 -10.69 -14.56 -6.90
CA ALA A 87 -10.14 -13.84 -8.03
C ALA A 87 -8.64 -14.13 -8.15
N PRO A 88 -8.12 -14.42 -9.36
CA PRO A 88 -6.69 -14.56 -9.60
C PRO A 88 -6.04 -13.19 -9.50
N LEU A 89 -5.64 -12.80 -8.29
CA LEU A 89 -5.08 -11.48 -8.01
C LEU A 89 -3.66 -11.31 -8.52
N PHE A 90 -2.86 -12.38 -8.47
CA PHE A 90 -1.43 -12.34 -8.77
C PHE A 90 -0.95 -13.63 -9.44
N GLY A 91 -1.52 -13.98 -10.59
CA GLY A 91 -1.07 -15.14 -11.38
C GLY A 91 -0.92 -16.42 -10.54
N ASP A 92 0.27 -17.02 -10.55
CA ASP A 92 0.60 -18.27 -9.85
C ASP A 92 0.91 -18.11 -8.35
N LEU A 93 0.77 -16.91 -7.76
CA LEU A 93 1.03 -16.74 -6.34
C LEU A 93 0.00 -17.50 -5.49
N PRO A 94 0.44 -18.16 -4.39
CA PRO A 94 -0.47 -18.85 -3.51
C PRO A 94 -1.46 -17.86 -2.88
N LEU A 95 -2.71 -18.29 -2.71
CA LEU A 95 -3.82 -17.52 -2.11
C LEU A 95 -3.44 -16.86 -0.76
N LEU A 96 -2.49 -17.45 -0.04
CA LEU A 96 -1.99 -16.95 1.24
C LEU A 96 -1.16 -15.67 1.11
N ALA A 97 -0.49 -15.43 -0.02
CA ALA A 97 0.38 -14.27 -0.21
C ALA A 97 -0.35 -12.91 -0.02
N PRO A 98 -1.47 -12.63 -0.72
CA PRO A 98 -2.23 -11.39 -0.51
C PRO A 98 -2.80 -11.27 0.91
N LEU A 99 -3.14 -12.40 1.56
CA LEU A 99 -3.63 -12.39 2.93
C LEU A 99 -2.52 -12.04 3.94
N VAL A 100 -1.30 -12.56 3.73
CA VAL A 100 -0.13 -12.20 4.52
C VAL A 100 0.18 -10.71 4.36
N VAL A 101 0.11 -10.18 3.14
CA VAL A 101 0.29 -8.74 2.90
C VAL A 101 -0.77 -7.92 3.63
N ALA A 102 -2.05 -8.30 3.54
CA ALA A 102 -3.13 -7.62 4.27
C ALA A 102 -2.91 -7.65 5.79
N GLY A 103 -2.51 -8.80 6.33
CA GLY A 103 -2.17 -8.97 7.74
C GLY A 103 -0.98 -8.09 8.17
N LEU A 104 0.08 -8.03 7.37
CA LEU A 104 1.24 -7.18 7.63
C LEU A 104 0.86 -5.70 7.64
N LEU A 105 0.07 -5.23 6.68
CA LEU A 105 -0.41 -3.85 6.64
C LEU A 105 -1.29 -3.50 7.85
N ALA A 106 -2.17 -4.42 8.26
CA ALA A 106 -2.98 -4.26 9.46
C ALA A 106 -2.11 -4.18 10.73
N VAL A 107 -1.11 -5.05 10.86
CA VAL A 107 -0.15 -4.99 11.98
C VAL A 107 0.61 -3.67 11.99
N LEU A 108 1.08 -3.18 10.84
CA LEU A 108 1.74 -1.88 10.74
C LEU A 108 0.81 -0.72 11.13
N ALA A 109 -0.47 -0.78 10.76
CA ALA A 109 -1.47 0.18 11.19
C ALA A 109 -1.66 0.17 12.72
N VAL A 110 -1.81 -1.01 13.33
CA VAL A 110 -1.92 -1.15 14.79
C VAL A 110 -0.67 -0.63 15.49
N LEU A 111 0.52 -0.99 15.00
CA LEU A 111 1.79 -0.49 15.56
C LEU A 111 1.88 1.03 15.47
N ALA A 112 1.41 1.65 14.39
CA ALA A 112 1.41 3.11 14.27
C ALA A 112 0.50 3.81 15.29
N VAL A 113 -0.59 3.15 15.72
CA VAL A 113 -1.51 3.66 16.76
C VAL A 113 -0.93 3.46 18.16
N VAL A 114 -0.35 2.29 18.43
CA VAL A 114 0.10 1.88 19.77
C VAL A 114 1.46 2.49 20.12
N LEU A 115 2.34 2.71 19.14
CA LEU A 115 3.66 3.27 19.39
C LEU A 115 3.54 4.71 19.92
N PRO A 116 4.27 5.05 21.00
CA PRO A 116 4.20 6.38 21.60
C PRO A 116 4.62 7.42 20.57
N LYS A 117 3.73 8.39 20.34
CA LYS A 117 4.04 9.60 19.59
C LYS A 117 5.07 10.35 20.41
N GLU A 118 6.28 10.51 19.90
CA GLU A 118 7.27 11.40 20.52
C GLU A 118 6.59 12.75 20.70
N ARG A 119 6.21 13.08 21.94
CA ARG A 119 5.70 14.40 22.28
C ARG A 119 6.84 15.35 21.96
N THR A 120 6.69 16.11 20.88
CA THR A 120 7.45 17.34 20.69
C THR A 120 7.19 18.15 21.95
N ARG A 121 8.18 18.18 22.86
CA ARG A 121 8.14 19.06 24.02
C ARG A 121 8.13 20.47 23.46
N LEU A 122 6.97 21.13 23.55
CA LEU A 122 6.87 22.58 23.50
C LEU A 122 7.51 23.14 24.77
#